data_AF-A0A7X8JYW3-F1
#
_entry.id   AF-A0A7X8JYW3-F1
#
_cell.length_a   1.000
_cell.length_b   1.000
_cell.length_c   1.000
_cell.angle_alpha   90.00
_cell.angle_beta   90.00
_cell.angle_gamma   90.00
#
_symmetry.space_group_name_H-M   'P 1'
#
loop_
_entity.id
_entity.type
_entity.pdbx_description
1 polymer ?
#
loop_
_entity_poly.entity_id
_entity_poly.type
_entity_poly.pdbx_seq_one_letter_code
_entity_poly.pdbx_strand_id
1 'polypeptide(L)' 'MKANEIRDKSQAELQKELGELKSELFKLRFQHATNQLENPMKLKDVKKSIARIKTIMRERELKGIEV' A
#
# COMPACT_ATOMS: atom_id res chain seq x y z
N MET A 1 -6.74 6.01 0.17
CA MET A 1 -5.77 6.58 1.13
C MET A 1 -5.21 7.89 0.61
N LYS A 2 -5.33 8.97 1.38
CA LYS A 2 -4.71 10.26 1.05
C LYS A 2 -3.24 10.23 1.49
N ALA A 3 -2.35 10.85 0.72
CA ALA A 3 -0.91 10.82 0.98
C ALA A 3 -0.51 11.46 2.32
N ASN A 4 -1.35 12.33 2.87
CA ASN A 4 -1.10 13.02 4.13
C ASN A 4 -1.18 12.07 5.33
N GLU A 5 -2.19 11.19 5.39
CA GLU A 5 -2.34 10.20 6.47
C GLU A 5 -1.18 9.19 6.48
N ILE A 6 -0.56 8.93 5.32
CA ILE A 6 0.59 8.03 5.20
C ILE A 6 1.88 8.75 5.65
N ARG A 7 1.95 10.09 5.54
CA ARG A 7 3.10 10.88 6.01
C ARG A 7 3.14 11.03 7.52
N ASP A 8 2.01 10.93 8.21
CA ASP A 8 1.94 11.05 9.67
C ASP A 8 2.26 9.74 10.41
N LYS A 9 2.23 8.59 9.73
CA LYS A 9 2.51 7.26 10.31
C LYS A 9 4.00 6.98 10.49
N SER A 10 4.38 6.18 11.48
CA SER A 10 5.79 5.80 11.70
C SER A 10 6.31 4.84 10.61
N GLN A 11 7.64 4.76 10.41
CA GLN A 11 8.31 3.83 9.49
C GLN A 11 7.81 2.38 9.67
N ALA A 12 7.70 1.95 10.93
CA ALA A 12 7.24 0.61 11.30
C ALA A 12 5.76 0.38 10.95
N GLU A 13 4.91 1.39 11.14
CA GLU A 13 3.49 1.31 10.78
C GLU A 13 3.29 1.25 9.27
N LEU A 14 4.10 2.01 8.51
CA LEU A 14 4.10 1.95 7.05
C LEU A 14 4.49 0.57 6.52
N GLN A 15 5.50 -0.07 7.13
CA GLN A 15 5.86 -1.44 6.78
C GLN A 15 4.75 -2.44 7.12
N LYS A 16 4.09 -2.29 8.27
CA LYS A 16 2.97 -3.14 8.67
C LYS A 16 1.80 -3.01 7.68
N GLU A 17 1.41 -1.79 7.35
CA GLU A 17 0.32 -1.50 6.42
C GLU A 17 0.64 -1.97 4.99
N LEU A 18 1.92 -1.89 4.57
CA LEU A 18 2.38 -2.47 3.31
C LEU A 18 2.18 -4.00 3.29
N GLY A 19 2.44 -4.69 4.40
CA GLY A 19 2.20 -6.13 4.55
C GLY A 19 0.72 -6.49 4.46
N GLU A 20 -0.13 -5.71 5.12
CA GLU A 20 -1.59 -5.88 5.08
C GLU A 20 -2.15 -5.67 3.66
N LEU A 21 -1.76 -4.57 2.99
CA LEU A 21 -2.17 -4.28 1.61
C LEU A 21 -1.67 -5.30 0.59
N LYS A 22 -0.49 -5.91 0.81
CA LYS A 22 -0.02 -7.04 -0.03
C LYS A 22 -0.91 -8.27 0.12
N SER A 23 -1.33 -8.56 1.35
CA SER A 23 -2.21 -9.69 1.65
C SER A 23 -3.61 -9.46 1.07
N GLU A 24 -4.11 -8.22 1.15
CA GLU A 24 -5.35 -7.82 0.51
C GLU A 24 -5.26 -7.90 -1.02
N LEU A 25 -4.15 -7.46 -1.62
CA LEU A 25 -3.90 -7.60 -3.06
C LEU A 25 -3.89 -9.06 -3.49
N PHE A 26 -3.32 -9.96 -2.67
CA PHE A 26 -3.33 -11.39 -2.96
C PHE A 26 -4.76 -11.95 -2.96
N LYS A 27 -5.57 -11.60 -1.95
CA LYS A 27 -6.99 -11.97 -1.89
C LYS A 27 -7.78 -11.43 -3.08
N LEU A 28 -7.57 -10.16 -3.46
CA LEU A 28 -8.22 -9.55 -4.62
C LEU A 28 -7.78 -10.21 -5.94
N ARG A 29 -6.50 -10.60 -6.08
CA ARG A 29 -6.03 -11.37 -7.24
C ARG A 29 -6.68 -12.75 -7.30
N PHE A 30 -6.86 -13.39 -6.15
CA PHE A 30 -7.53 -14.68 -6.06
C PHE A 30 -9.01 -14.56 -6.45
N GLN A 31 -9.73 -13.58 -5.90
CA GLN A 31 -11.11 -13.26 -6.26
C GLN A 31 -11.27 -12.88 -7.75
N HIS A 32 -10.28 -12.21 -8.33
CA HIS A 32 -10.24 -11.91 -9.76
C HIS A 32 -10.04 -13.19 -10.59
N ALA A 33 -9.20 -14.11 -10.13
CA ALA A 33 -9.01 -15.39 -10.81
C ALA A 33 -10.26 -16.30 -10.73
N THR A 34 -11.04 -16.21 -9.65
CA THR A 34 -12.32 -16.93 -9.51
C THR A 34 -13.51 -16.23 -10.18
N ASN A 35 -13.27 -15.15 -10.94
CA ASN A 35 -14.32 -14.34 -11.60
C ASN A 35 -15.42 -13.81 -10.68
N GLN A 36 -15.17 -13.75 -9.36
CA GLN A 36 -16.10 -13.21 -8.35
C GLN A 36 -15.76 -11.77 -7.98
N LEU A 37 -14.97 -11.07 -8.79
CA LEU A 37 -14.51 -9.74 -8.45
C LEU A 37 -15.59 -8.70 -8.77
N GLU A 38 -16.36 -8.32 -7.76
CA GLU A 38 -17.42 -7.31 -7.88
C GLU A 38 -16.91 -5.93 -8.32
N ASN A 39 -15.64 -5.59 -8.03
CA ASN A 39 -15.09 -4.27 -8.32
C ASN A 39 -13.60 -4.29 -8.72
N PRO A 40 -13.28 -4.32 -10.02
CA PRO A 40 -11.92 -4.22 -10.56
C PRO A 40 -11.16 -2.96 -10.13
N MET A 41 -11.89 -1.88 -9.84
CA MET A 41 -11.32 -0.61 -9.35
C MET A 41 -10.51 -0.79 -8.07
N LYS A 42 -10.96 -1.66 -7.14
CA LYS A 42 -10.26 -1.91 -5.86
C LYS A 42 -8.85 -2.44 -6.07
N LEU A 43 -8.62 -3.27 -7.10
CA LEU A 43 -7.30 -3.78 -7.43
C LEU A 43 -6.34 -2.65 -7.84
N LYS A 44 -6.84 -1.66 -8.59
CA LYS A 44 -6.07 -0.48 -8.99
C LYS A 44 -5.79 0.43 -7.79
N ASP A 45 -6.76 0.59 -6.89
CA ASP A 45 -6.62 1.41 -5.69
C ASP A 45 -5.63 0.84 -4.70
N VAL A 46 -5.69 -0.48 -4.43
CA VAL A 46 -4.71 -1.16 -3.55
C VAL A 46 -3.30 -1.06 -4.14
N LYS A 47 -3.13 -1.25 -5.45
CA LYS A 47 -1.82 -1.03 -6.12
C LYS A 47 -1.32 0.40 -5.95
N LYS A 48 -2.19 1.40 -6.11
CA LYS A 48 -1.83 2.82 -5.89
C LYS A 48 -1.46 3.11 -4.44
N SER A 49 -2.18 2.52 -3.47
CA SER A 49 -1.86 2.67 -2.04
C SER A 49 -0.47 2.10 -1.72
N ILE A 50 -0.16 0.89 -2.22
CA ILE A 50 1.18 0.29 -2.06
C ILE A 50 2.27 1.18 -2.68
N ALA A 51 2.03 1.74 -3.87
CA ALA A 51 2.97 2.64 -4.52
C ALA A 51 3.22 3.90 -3.68
N ARG A 52 2.16 4.53 -3.15
CA ARG A 52 2.27 5.73 -2.29
C ARG A 52 3.08 5.46 -1.02
N ILE A 53 2.85 4.33 -0.34
CA ILE A 53 3.62 3.95 0.86
C ILE A 53 5.10 3.79 0.50
N LYS A 54 5.42 3.06 -0.56
CA LYS A 54 6.80 2.90 -1.03
C LYS A 54 7.46 4.23 -1.38
N THR A 55 6.74 5.12 -2.05
CA THR A 55 7.25 6.46 -2.36
C THR A 55 7.56 7.26 -1.10
N ILE A 56 6.68 7.25 -0.10
CA ILE A 56 6.91 7.97 1.17
C ILE A 56 8.07 7.35 1.96
N MET A 57 8.18 6.03 2.02
CA MET A 57 9.34 5.35 2.62
C MET A 57 10.65 5.79 1.93
N ARG A 58 10.66 5.83 0.59
CA ARG A 58 11.83 6.28 -0.16
C ARG A 58 12.11 7.77 0.02
N GLU A 59 11.08 8.61 0.09
CA GLU A 59 11.23 10.04 0.40
C GLU A 59 11.86 10.26 1.78
N ARG A 60 11.53 9.43 2.79
CA ARG A 60 12.13 9.50 4.13
C ARG A 60 13.59 9.07 4.14
N GLU A 61 13.90 7.96 3.47
CA GLU A 61 15.26 7.44 3.28
C GLU A 61 16.15 8.50 2.58
N LEU A 62 15.65 9.10 1.49
CA LEU A 62 16.37 10.15 0.75
C LEU A 62 16.51 11.47 1.53
N LYS A 63 15.59 11.78 2.44
CA LYS A 63 15.71 12.94 3.34
C LYS A 63 16.76 12.73 4.45
N GLY A 64 17.42 11.58 4.50
CA GLY A 64 18.45 11.29 5.50
C GLY A 64 17.90 11.17 6.92
N ILE A 65 16.58 10.96 7.05
CA ILE A 65 15.94 10.63 8.33
C ILE A 65 16.04 9.12 8.47
N GLU A 66 17.25 8.60 8.67
CA GLU A 66 17.54 7.32 9.35
C GLU A 66 19.05 7.06 9.35
N VAL A 67 19.66 7.22 10.53
CA VAL A 67 20.40 6.12 11.16
C VAL A 67 19.57 5.71 12.38
#